data_AF-W5CWW5-F1
#
_entry.id   AF-W5CWW5-F1
#
_cell.length_a   1.000
_cell.length_b   1.000
_cell.length_c   1.000
_cell.angle_alpha   90.00
_cell.angle_beta   90.00
_cell.angle_gamma   90.00
#
_symmetry.space_group_name_H-M   'P 1'
#
loop_
_entity.id
_entity.type
_entity.pdbx_description
1 polymer ?
#
loop_
_entity_poly.entity_id
_entity_poly.type
_entity_poly.pdbx_seq_one_letter_code
_entity_poly.pdbx_strand_id
1 'polypeptide(L)'
;MKPPLERNPSRKRHSWWWDSHISPKNSKWLAENLEEMDKQVKEMVQLIEEDGDSFAKKAQMYYQRRPVLVTHVENFYRMYRALAERYDNVTGELRKNIPSRMQSQGSLSGSEFGSELQRSPTPSPEPQKSWTREQSPRAAGFNFFLSNKSNDSPSSRKEPGSASQSESDMKSEDGEDDGITYTLHQRVLELEDDLNAANRKLLDANEKLEVFEERILRCHCDYKENGNGADHATKIRDIDGEFVSTKEKLQSSQVEINNLERRLEDAAILSEEHSRLLEQNKGLEAEIVSLKEEMTSARRRFNDKISESDAEISQYRQELATASEKLLQEKSTNSTEVGKLQEMNRITSLKLEKVSEEKSLVEDQVKELEEANAEAERQRQELVHAAEMLSEDKFRHEAEILTMQQSIEDLKPKLESIAREKSLLKLWFADLERVVERGRSVVIPPE
;
A
#
# COMPACT_ATOMS: atom_id res chain seq x y z
N MET A 1 -24.84 -25.26 -29.44
CA MET A 1 -23.71 -25.96 -28.80
C MET A 1 -22.42 -25.39 -29.37
N LYS A 2 -21.61 -24.74 -28.53
CA LYS A 2 -20.23 -24.28 -28.82
C LYS A 2 -19.36 -24.72 -27.64
N PRO A 3 -18.18 -25.33 -27.86
CA PRO A 3 -17.30 -25.78 -26.78
C PRO A 3 -16.51 -24.61 -26.16
N PRO A 4 -15.96 -24.78 -24.94
CA PRO A 4 -15.34 -23.71 -24.16
C PRO A 4 -13.87 -23.45 -24.55
N LEU A 5 -13.44 -22.21 -24.36
CA LEU A 5 -12.03 -21.78 -24.47
C LEU A 5 -11.17 -22.45 -23.39
N GLU A 6 -10.25 -23.32 -23.80
CA GLU A 6 -9.15 -23.79 -22.97
C GLU A 6 -8.15 -22.65 -22.71
N ARG A 7 -7.94 -22.35 -21.43
CA ARG A 7 -6.81 -21.53 -20.94
C ARG A 7 -5.54 -22.37 -21.02
N ASN A 8 -4.59 -21.94 -21.85
CA ASN A 8 -3.22 -22.44 -21.88
C ASN A 8 -2.54 -22.35 -20.50
N PRO A 9 -2.10 -23.45 -19.87
CA PRO A 9 -1.20 -23.37 -18.73
C PRO A 9 0.23 -23.25 -19.25
N SER A 10 0.84 -22.07 -19.04
CA SER A 10 2.27 -21.86 -19.27
C SER A 10 3.09 -22.99 -18.64
N ARG A 11 3.94 -23.64 -19.43
CA ARG A 11 5.00 -24.56 -18.98
C ARG A 11 5.88 -23.86 -17.95
N LYS A 12 5.54 -23.99 -16.67
CA LYS A 12 6.45 -23.66 -15.58
C LYS A 12 7.33 -24.88 -15.34
N ARG A 13 8.65 -24.70 -15.45
CA ARG A 13 9.66 -25.66 -14.97
C ARG A 13 9.56 -25.72 -13.44
N HIS A 14 8.53 -26.35 -12.92
CA HIS A 14 8.40 -26.62 -11.49
C HIS A 14 8.88 -28.04 -11.23
N SER A 15 9.97 -28.12 -10.48
CA SER A 15 10.51 -29.31 -9.84
C SER A 15 9.41 -30.30 -9.46
N TRP A 16 9.38 -31.45 -10.14
CA TRP A 16 8.32 -32.47 -10.08
C TRP A 16 7.93 -32.94 -8.66
N TRP A 17 8.83 -32.80 -7.69
CA TRP A 17 8.57 -33.19 -6.31
C TRP A 17 7.83 -32.10 -5.50
N TRP A 18 8.02 -30.81 -5.82
CA TRP A 18 7.26 -29.72 -5.19
C TRP A 18 5.79 -29.74 -5.65
N ASP A 19 5.56 -29.99 -6.94
CA ASP A 19 4.20 -30.07 -7.51
C ASP A 19 3.45 -31.32 -7.03
N SER A 20 4.18 -32.37 -6.62
CA SER A 20 3.56 -33.58 -6.07
C SER A 20 3.19 -33.43 -4.59
N HIS A 21 3.91 -32.65 -3.78
CA HIS A 21 3.70 -32.64 -2.32
C HIS A 21 3.07 -31.37 -1.74
N ILE A 22 3.19 -30.22 -2.41
CA ILE A 22 2.72 -28.91 -1.89
C ILE A 22 1.76 -28.22 -2.89
N SER A 23 1.24 -28.97 -3.87
CA SER A 23 0.21 -28.46 -4.75
C SER A 23 -1.18 -28.54 -4.10
N PRO A 24 -2.04 -27.50 -4.25
CA PRO A 24 -3.44 -27.56 -3.83
C PRO A 24 -4.20 -28.75 -4.44
N LYS A 25 -3.69 -29.32 -5.54
CA LYS A 25 -4.27 -30.49 -6.22
C LYS A 25 -4.05 -31.82 -5.50
N ASN A 26 -3.09 -31.92 -4.58
CA ASN A 26 -2.76 -33.18 -3.90
C ASN A 26 -2.90 -33.14 -2.37
N SER A 27 -3.01 -31.94 -1.77
CA SER A 27 -3.22 -31.79 -0.33
C SER A 27 -4.61 -31.23 -0.03
N LYS A 28 -5.49 -32.09 0.50
CA LYS A 28 -6.86 -31.69 0.91
C LYS A 28 -6.85 -30.57 1.95
N TRP A 29 -5.93 -30.65 2.93
CA TRP A 29 -5.79 -29.63 3.97
C TRP A 29 -5.38 -28.27 3.40
N LEU A 30 -4.48 -28.24 2.41
CA LEU A 30 -4.05 -27.00 1.77
C LEU A 30 -5.19 -26.38 0.93
N ALA A 31 -5.93 -27.20 0.21
CA ALA A 31 -7.09 -26.75 -0.57
C ALA A 31 -8.18 -26.19 0.33
N GLU A 32 -8.59 -26.92 1.37
CA GLU A 32 -9.59 -26.48 2.36
C GLU A 32 -9.14 -25.23 3.11
N ASN A 33 -7.86 -25.13 3.49
CA ASN A 33 -7.34 -23.95 4.18
C ASN A 33 -7.28 -22.71 3.27
N LEU A 34 -6.91 -22.87 2.01
CA LEU A 34 -6.92 -21.77 1.02
C LEU A 34 -8.36 -21.33 0.69
N GLU A 35 -9.30 -22.26 0.60
CA GLU A 35 -10.72 -21.96 0.39
C GLU A 35 -11.31 -21.21 1.60
N GLU A 36 -11.00 -21.62 2.83
CA GLU A 36 -11.44 -20.92 4.04
C GLU A 36 -10.77 -19.55 4.20
N MET A 37 -9.49 -19.41 3.83
CA MET A 37 -8.82 -18.10 3.77
C MET A 37 -9.46 -17.17 2.73
N ASP A 38 -9.80 -17.68 1.55
CA ASP A 38 -10.48 -16.91 0.49
C ASP A 38 -11.90 -16.49 0.92
N LYS A 39 -12.62 -17.38 1.61
CA LYS A 39 -13.93 -17.08 2.20
C LYS A 39 -13.85 -16.00 3.27
N GLN A 40 -12.91 -16.09 4.21
CA GLN A 40 -12.68 -15.07 5.24
C GLN A 40 -12.32 -13.72 4.61
N VAL A 41 -11.52 -13.70 3.54
CA VAL A 41 -11.19 -12.46 2.80
C VAL A 41 -12.41 -11.85 2.12
N LYS A 42 -13.27 -12.67 1.50
CA LYS A 42 -14.53 -12.19 0.90
C LYS A 42 -15.47 -11.60 1.94
N GLU A 43 -15.62 -12.25 3.10
CA GLU A 43 -16.43 -11.74 4.22
C GLU A 43 -15.86 -10.40 4.77
N MET A 44 -14.53 -10.28 4.88
CA MET A 44 -13.88 -9.02 5.26
C MET A 44 -14.13 -7.89 4.27
N VAL A 45 -14.05 -8.18 2.96
CA VAL A 45 -14.33 -7.21 1.89
C VAL A 45 -15.80 -6.78 1.93
N GLN A 46 -16.74 -7.71 2.13
CA GLN A 46 -18.17 -7.39 2.26
C GLN A 46 -18.48 -6.47 3.45
N LEU A 47 -17.80 -6.66 4.59
CA LEU A 47 -17.95 -5.76 5.75
C LEU A 47 -17.50 -4.32 5.45
N ILE A 48 -16.64 -4.13 4.46
CA ILE A 48 -16.10 -2.83 4.03
C ILE A 48 -16.94 -2.21 2.90
N GLU A 49 -17.41 -3.01 1.94
CA GLU A 49 -18.09 -2.54 0.71
C GLU A 49 -19.58 -2.19 0.90
N GLU A 50 -20.27 -2.72 1.92
CA GLU A 50 -21.71 -2.41 2.10
C GLU A 50 -21.96 -0.96 2.54
N ASP A 51 -22.44 -0.15 1.58
CA ASP A 51 -22.73 1.27 1.73
C ASP A 51 -23.96 1.55 2.62
N GLY A 52 -23.76 2.40 3.63
CA GLY A 52 -24.87 3.05 4.32
C GLY A 52 -25.26 4.32 3.57
N ASP A 53 -26.50 4.40 3.07
CA ASP A 53 -27.06 5.53 2.31
C ASP A 53 -27.07 6.89 3.05
N SER A 54 -26.48 7.00 4.24
CA SER A 54 -26.35 8.22 5.03
C SER A 54 -25.19 8.15 6.03
N PHE A 55 -24.52 9.29 6.27
CA PHE A 55 -23.32 9.39 7.12
C PHE A 55 -23.51 8.84 8.55
N ALA A 56 -24.65 9.13 9.20
CA ALA A 56 -24.97 8.62 10.53
C ALA A 56 -25.06 7.08 10.55
N LYS A 57 -25.65 6.49 9.50
CA LYS A 57 -25.75 5.05 9.32
C LYS A 57 -24.38 4.43 9.05
N LYS A 58 -23.52 5.10 8.27
CA LYS A 58 -22.13 4.70 8.03
C LYS A 58 -21.29 4.69 9.32
N ALA A 59 -21.43 5.70 10.17
CA ALA A 59 -20.75 5.75 11.47
C ALA A 59 -21.25 4.66 12.43
N GLN A 60 -22.56 4.43 12.52
CA GLN A 60 -23.15 3.36 13.33
C GLN A 60 -22.68 1.97 12.88
N MET A 61 -22.71 1.70 11.57
CA MET A 61 -22.24 0.44 11.00
C MET A 61 -20.74 0.26 11.20
N TYR A 62 -19.93 1.33 11.13
CA TYR A 62 -18.50 1.25 11.41
C TYR A 62 -18.21 0.74 12.83
N TYR A 63 -18.87 1.28 13.85
CA TYR A 63 -18.65 0.84 15.23
C TYR A 63 -19.15 -0.61 15.49
N GLN A 64 -20.16 -1.08 14.75
CA GLN A 64 -20.65 -2.45 14.85
C GLN A 64 -19.80 -3.46 14.07
N ARG A 65 -19.31 -3.08 12.88
CA ARG A 65 -18.55 -3.96 11.99
C ARG A 65 -17.07 -4.07 12.36
N ARG A 66 -16.49 -3.02 12.97
CA ARG A 66 -15.08 -2.99 13.38
C ARG A 66 -14.66 -4.21 14.24
N PRO A 67 -15.37 -4.61 15.31
CA PRO A 67 -14.98 -5.80 16.08
C PRO A 67 -15.05 -7.08 15.25
N VAL A 68 -16.06 -7.23 14.40
CA VAL A 68 -16.22 -8.41 13.51
C VAL A 68 -15.08 -8.49 12.50
N LEU A 69 -14.71 -7.36 11.89
CA LEU A 69 -13.59 -7.27 10.95
C LEU A 69 -12.26 -7.62 11.63
N VAL A 70 -12.03 -7.13 12.86
CA VAL A 70 -10.83 -7.47 13.64
C VAL A 70 -10.75 -8.99 13.89
N THR A 71 -11.86 -9.63 14.25
CA THR A 71 -11.90 -11.09 14.44
C THR A 71 -11.56 -11.88 13.15
N HIS A 72 -12.07 -11.45 12.00
CA HIS A 72 -11.76 -12.11 10.71
C HIS A 72 -10.27 -11.93 10.34
N VAL A 73 -9.70 -10.75 10.59
CA VAL A 73 -8.26 -10.49 10.37
C VAL A 73 -7.39 -11.35 11.29
N GLU A 74 -7.76 -11.49 12.56
CA GLU A 74 -7.06 -12.35 13.51
C GLU A 74 -7.12 -13.83 13.11
N ASN A 75 -8.29 -14.30 12.66
CA ASN A 75 -8.46 -15.67 12.17
C ASN A 75 -7.67 -15.92 10.87
N PHE A 76 -7.69 -14.98 9.94
CA PHE A 76 -6.87 -15.02 8.73
C PHE A 76 -5.38 -15.12 9.06
N TYR A 77 -4.89 -14.30 10.00
CA TYR A 77 -3.51 -14.34 10.44
C TYR A 77 -3.14 -15.67 11.13
N ARG A 78 -4.05 -16.25 11.92
CA ARG A 78 -3.86 -17.59 12.52
C ARG A 78 -3.74 -18.68 11.45
N MET A 79 -4.60 -18.66 10.43
CA MET A 79 -4.54 -19.61 9.32
C MET A 79 -3.26 -19.45 8.49
N TYR A 80 -2.88 -18.22 8.15
CA TYR A 80 -1.63 -17.91 7.47
C TYR A 80 -0.42 -18.44 8.25
N ARG A 81 -0.39 -18.24 9.57
CA ARG A 81 0.70 -18.72 10.42
C ARG A 81 0.77 -20.25 10.44
N ALA A 82 -0.37 -20.93 10.56
CA ALA A 82 -0.44 -22.39 10.50
C ALA A 82 0.03 -22.94 9.15
N LEU A 83 -0.26 -22.23 8.06
CA LEU A 83 0.23 -22.57 6.72
C LEU A 83 1.75 -22.42 6.62
N ALA A 84 2.30 -21.31 7.11
CA ALA A 84 3.74 -21.07 7.15
C ALA A 84 4.48 -22.12 8.00
N GLU A 85 3.96 -22.46 9.19
CA GLU A 85 4.52 -23.49 10.06
C GLU A 85 4.53 -24.87 9.38
N ARG A 86 3.46 -25.24 8.66
CA ARG A 86 3.45 -26.49 7.89
C ARG A 86 4.41 -26.47 6.70
N TYR A 87 4.55 -25.34 6.01
CA TYR A 87 5.52 -25.19 4.94
C TYR A 87 6.96 -25.35 5.46
N ASP A 88 7.28 -24.76 6.60
CA ASP A 88 8.57 -24.91 7.26
C ASP A 88 8.81 -26.34 7.76
N ASN A 89 7.78 -27.01 8.29
CA ASN A 89 7.87 -28.40 8.69
C ASN A 89 8.14 -29.33 7.50
N VAL A 90 7.41 -29.18 6.39
CA VAL A 90 7.62 -30.01 5.19
C VAL A 90 8.98 -29.72 4.54
N THR A 91 9.38 -28.45 4.45
CA THR A 91 10.68 -28.05 3.88
C THR A 91 11.84 -28.44 4.82
N GLY A 92 11.61 -28.42 6.13
CA GLY A 92 12.56 -28.84 7.16
C GLY A 92 12.74 -30.35 7.22
N GLU A 93 11.64 -31.11 7.16
CA GLU A 93 11.67 -32.58 7.05
C GLU A 93 12.33 -33.03 5.74
N LEU A 94 12.09 -32.34 4.64
CA LEU A 94 12.76 -32.61 3.39
C LEU A 94 14.28 -32.38 3.49
N ARG A 95 14.73 -31.26 4.09
CA ARG A 95 16.16 -31.02 4.32
C ARG A 95 16.83 -32.08 5.20
N LYS A 96 16.08 -32.71 6.10
CA LYS A 96 16.55 -33.83 6.94
C LYS A 96 16.54 -35.18 6.21
N ASN A 97 15.68 -35.36 5.21
CA ASN A 97 15.51 -36.61 4.46
C ASN A 97 16.27 -36.67 3.13
N ILE A 98 16.97 -35.60 2.72
CA ILE A 98 17.95 -35.68 1.62
C ILE A 98 19.09 -36.60 2.11
N PRO A 99 19.31 -37.78 1.49
CA PRO A 99 20.36 -38.68 1.94
C PRO A 99 21.71 -37.97 1.83
N SER A 100 22.53 -38.07 2.89
CA SER A 100 23.91 -37.57 2.99
C SER A 100 24.88 -38.08 1.91
N ARG A 101 24.40 -38.79 0.88
CA ARG A 101 25.17 -39.26 -0.27
C ARG A 101 25.38 -38.20 -1.35
N MET A 102 24.68 -37.06 -1.30
CA MET A 102 24.88 -35.96 -2.26
C MET A 102 25.68 -34.76 -1.73
N GLN A 103 26.27 -34.85 -0.53
CA GLN A 103 27.14 -33.80 0.03
C GLN A 103 28.65 -34.04 -0.18
N SER A 104 29.05 -35.06 -0.96
CA SER A 104 30.46 -35.36 -1.21
C SER A 104 30.90 -35.09 -2.65
N GLN A 105 30.68 -33.89 -3.19
CA GLN A 105 31.57 -33.28 -4.22
C GLN A 105 31.32 -31.77 -4.26
N GLY A 106 32.32 -31.00 -3.83
CA GLY A 106 32.29 -29.54 -3.92
C GLY A 106 32.90 -28.84 -2.72
N SER A 107 34.19 -29.08 -2.45
CA SER A 107 34.96 -28.18 -1.61
C SER A 107 35.46 -27.04 -2.49
N LEU A 108 34.99 -25.81 -2.23
CA LEU A 108 35.72 -24.55 -2.46
C LEU A 108 35.03 -23.41 -1.68
N SER A 109 35.54 -23.19 -0.47
CA SER A 109 35.70 -21.94 0.29
C SER A 109 34.52 -20.94 0.43
N GLY A 110 34.12 -20.66 1.68
CA GLY A 110 33.47 -19.39 2.04
C GLY A 110 32.63 -19.34 3.32
N SER A 111 33.29 -19.27 4.49
CA SER A 111 32.90 -18.51 5.70
C SER A 111 31.66 -18.92 6.53
N GLU A 112 31.99 -19.41 7.75
CA GLU A 112 31.43 -19.06 9.07
C GLU A 112 29.93 -18.71 9.21
N PHE A 113 29.14 -19.65 9.75
CA PHE A 113 28.34 -19.53 10.99
C PHE A 113 27.32 -20.68 11.00
N GLY A 114 27.27 -21.49 12.06
CA GLY A 114 26.23 -22.52 12.15
C GLY A 114 26.49 -23.56 13.23
N SER A 115 26.28 -23.13 14.47
CA SER A 115 26.49 -23.86 15.72
C SER A 115 25.84 -25.25 15.76
N GLU A 116 26.62 -26.24 16.23
CA GLU A 116 26.11 -27.51 16.74
C GLU A 116 25.18 -27.26 17.94
N LEU A 117 23.93 -27.71 17.84
CA LEU A 117 23.06 -27.89 19.00
C LEU A 117 22.76 -29.38 19.14
N GLN A 118 23.64 -30.07 19.87
CA GLN A 118 23.28 -31.31 20.55
C GLN A 118 22.50 -30.95 21.83
N ARG A 119 21.35 -31.59 22.01
CA ARG A 119 20.50 -31.46 23.21
C ARG A 119 20.47 -32.81 23.92
N SER A 120 20.80 -32.82 25.21
CA SER A 120 20.25 -33.69 26.29
C SER A 120 20.97 -33.34 27.64
N PRO A 121 20.53 -33.82 28.83
CA PRO A 121 19.50 -33.17 29.67
C PRO A 121 19.88 -32.94 31.17
N THR A 122 19.28 -31.89 31.80
CA THR A 122 18.96 -31.67 33.26
C THR A 122 20.10 -31.59 34.33
N PRO A 123 19.89 -31.07 35.58
CA PRO A 123 18.91 -30.10 36.14
C PRO A 123 19.48 -29.00 37.11
N SER A 124 18.79 -27.83 37.22
CA SER A 124 18.60 -26.88 38.38
C SER A 124 19.80 -26.34 39.23
N PRO A 125 19.70 -25.21 39.99
CA PRO A 125 18.58 -24.25 40.21
C PRO A 125 18.92 -22.74 40.08
N GLU A 126 17.84 -21.96 40.02
CA GLU A 126 17.62 -20.49 40.18
C GLU A 126 18.45 -19.75 41.29
N PRO A 127 18.60 -18.40 41.29
CA PRO A 127 17.45 -17.45 41.35
C PRO A 127 17.57 -16.03 40.70
N GLN A 128 16.39 -15.57 40.26
CA GLN A 128 15.78 -14.22 40.41
C GLN A 128 16.38 -12.92 39.83
N LYS A 129 15.41 -12.10 39.33
CA LYS A 129 15.39 -10.62 39.09
C LYS A 129 16.04 -10.17 37.78
N SER A 130 15.53 -9.20 37.02
CA SER A 130 14.43 -8.23 37.17
C SER A 130 14.20 -7.59 35.80
N TRP A 131 12.95 -7.22 35.52
CA TRP A 131 12.58 -6.37 34.39
C TRP A 131 13.19 -4.97 34.54
N THR A 132 13.96 -4.52 33.55
CA THR A 132 14.07 -3.10 33.19
C THR A 132 14.63 -2.93 31.77
N ARG A 133 13.75 -2.48 30.87
CA ARG A 133 13.96 -1.39 29.91
C ARG A 133 15.40 -1.17 29.42
N GLU A 134 15.67 -1.58 28.18
CA GLU A 134 16.67 -0.91 27.34
C GLU A 134 16.09 -0.54 25.98
N GLN A 135 16.40 0.71 25.61
CA GLN A 135 15.98 1.38 24.39
C GLN A 135 16.86 0.90 23.23
N SER A 136 16.25 0.64 22.07
CA SER A 136 16.97 0.38 20.82
C SER A 136 16.81 1.58 19.87
N PRO A 137 17.87 2.03 19.17
CA PRO A 137 17.82 3.21 18.32
C PRO A 137 17.13 2.92 16.98
N ARG A 138 16.25 3.85 16.63
CA ARG A 138 15.50 3.97 15.38
C ARG A 138 16.45 4.24 14.20
N ALA A 139 16.22 3.53 13.10
CA ALA A 139 16.90 3.72 11.82
C ALA A 139 16.66 5.13 11.25
N ALA A 140 17.72 5.79 10.80
CA ALA A 140 17.67 7.05 10.08
C ALA A 140 17.44 6.77 8.58
N GLY A 141 16.24 7.07 8.12
CA GLY A 141 15.92 7.26 6.72
C GLY A 141 16.25 8.69 6.26
N PHE A 142 16.62 8.79 4.98
CA PHE A 142 16.36 9.89 4.07
C PHE A 142 16.02 11.26 4.69
N ASN A 143 16.94 12.22 4.57
CA ASN A 143 16.61 13.63 4.47
C ASN A 143 17.50 14.29 3.41
N PHE A 144 16.90 14.48 2.24
CA PHE A 144 17.34 15.35 1.16
C PHE A 144 17.02 16.80 1.57
N PHE A 145 18.02 17.68 1.60
CA PHE A 145 17.78 19.12 1.72
C PHE A 145 18.62 19.91 0.72
N LEU A 146 17.92 20.85 0.10
CA LEU A 146 18.32 21.75 -0.99
C LEU A 146 19.22 22.90 -0.50
N SER A 147 19.87 23.54 -1.48
CA SER A 147 20.40 24.92 -1.49
C SER A 147 21.70 25.18 -0.72
N ASN A 148 22.60 26.11 -1.10
CA ASN A 148 22.82 26.97 -2.27
C ASN A 148 24.11 27.77 -1.95
N LYS A 149 25.09 27.77 -2.88
CA LYS A 149 25.94 28.90 -3.30
C LYS A 149 26.88 29.61 -2.30
N SER A 150 28.19 29.49 -2.55
CA SER A 150 29.10 30.65 -2.66
C SER A 150 30.53 30.27 -3.14
N ASN A 151 30.98 31.03 -4.15
CA ASN A 151 32.28 31.22 -4.80
C ASN A 151 33.57 30.87 -4.01
N ASP A 152 34.57 30.26 -4.68
CA ASP A 152 35.66 30.98 -5.36
C ASP A 152 36.54 30.02 -6.20
N SER A 153 36.93 30.47 -7.39
CA SER A 153 37.94 29.86 -8.29
C SER A 153 39.25 30.68 -8.16
N PRO A 154 40.43 30.33 -8.78
CA PRO A 154 40.65 29.38 -9.88
C PRO A 154 41.96 28.54 -9.82
N SER A 155 42.06 27.50 -10.66
CA SER A 155 43.06 27.42 -11.76
C SER A 155 43.49 25.98 -12.13
N SER A 156 43.40 25.72 -13.44
CA SER A 156 44.12 24.71 -14.23
C SER A 156 43.65 23.24 -14.15
N ARG A 157 42.86 22.79 -15.14
CA ARG A 157 43.34 22.14 -16.38
C ARG A 157 42.16 21.54 -17.17
N LYS A 158 42.01 22.07 -18.38
CA LYS A 158 41.56 21.44 -19.65
C LYS A 158 40.47 20.35 -19.61
N GLU A 159 39.27 20.79 -20.00
CA GLU A 159 38.24 20.13 -20.84
C GLU A 159 38.78 19.18 -21.93
N PRO A 160 38.01 18.17 -22.42
CA PRO A 160 36.69 18.39 -23.06
C PRO A 160 35.55 17.39 -22.73
N GLY A 161 34.35 17.93 -22.48
CA GLY A 161 33.42 18.32 -23.56
C GLY A 161 32.72 17.22 -24.37
N SER A 162 31.43 17.03 -24.06
CA SER A 162 30.41 16.21 -24.73
C SER A 162 30.49 16.09 -26.25
N ALA A 163 30.40 14.85 -26.72
CA ALA A 163 30.09 14.52 -28.10
C ALA A 163 28.59 14.78 -28.39
N SER A 164 28.30 15.83 -29.14
CA SER A 164 27.23 15.81 -30.13
C SER A 164 27.68 14.89 -31.26
N GLN A 165 27.03 13.74 -31.42
CA GLN A 165 27.18 12.97 -32.65
C GLN A 165 26.06 13.39 -33.60
N SER A 166 26.44 14.30 -34.50
CA SER A 166 25.77 14.48 -35.78
C SER A 166 25.82 13.15 -36.52
N GLU A 167 24.65 12.69 -36.96
CA GLU A 167 24.52 11.64 -37.94
C GLU A 167 25.18 12.14 -39.23
N SER A 168 26.35 11.61 -39.52
CA SER A 168 26.91 11.65 -40.86
C SER A 168 26.66 10.28 -41.47
N ASP A 169 25.81 10.29 -42.49
CA ASP A 169 25.75 9.28 -43.55
C ASP A 169 27.18 8.95 -43.98
N MET A 170 27.74 7.89 -43.42
CA MET A 170 28.76 7.13 -44.11
C MET A 170 28.00 6.22 -45.06
N LYS A 171 27.75 6.74 -46.27
CA LYS A 171 27.64 5.88 -47.46
C LYS A 171 28.88 5.01 -47.44
N SER A 172 28.74 3.79 -46.94
CA SER A 172 29.71 2.74 -47.16
C SER A 172 29.81 2.59 -48.66
N GLU A 173 30.96 2.96 -49.22
CA GLU A 173 31.34 2.63 -50.58
C GLU A 173 31.19 1.11 -50.74
N ASP A 174 30.12 0.76 -51.43
CA ASP A 174 29.88 -0.52 -52.06
C ASP A 174 31.03 -0.75 -53.06
N GLY A 175 31.96 -1.67 -52.77
CA GLY A 175 33.01 -1.97 -53.74
C GLY A 175 34.22 -2.81 -53.35
N GLU A 176 34.46 -3.15 -52.08
CA GLU A 176 35.73 -3.84 -51.71
C GLU A 176 35.60 -5.35 -51.44
N ASP A 177 34.40 -5.92 -51.43
CA ASP A 177 34.16 -7.34 -51.11
C ASP A 177 34.61 -8.31 -52.23
N ASP A 178 34.80 -7.81 -53.45
CA ASP A 178 35.21 -8.64 -54.60
C ASP A 178 36.73 -8.79 -54.71
N GLY A 179 37.53 -8.02 -53.96
CA GLY A 179 38.98 -8.01 -54.08
C GLY A 179 39.65 -9.33 -53.69
N ILE A 180 39.16 -9.97 -52.63
CA ILE A 180 39.73 -11.24 -52.15
C ILE A 180 39.30 -12.41 -53.06
N THR A 181 38.03 -12.42 -53.49
CA THR A 181 37.52 -13.39 -54.46
C THR A 181 38.27 -13.28 -55.79
N TYR A 182 38.46 -12.04 -56.28
CA TYR A 182 39.20 -11.77 -57.50
C TYR A 182 40.67 -12.18 -57.38
N THR A 183 41.33 -11.91 -56.25
CA THR A 183 42.74 -12.30 -56.04
C THR A 183 42.93 -13.81 -55.92
N LEU A 184 42.00 -14.54 -55.27
CA LEU A 184 42.05 -16.01 -55.23
C LEU A 184 41.76 -16.62 -56.61
N HIS A 185 40.78 -16.08 -57.34
CA HIS A 185 40.47 -16.54 -58.70
C HIS A 185 41.63 -16.27 -59.67
N GLN A 186 42.24 -15.08 -59.59
CA GLN A 186 43.45 -14.73 -60.31
C GLN A 186 44.61 -15.70 -59.99
N ARG A 187 44.74 -16.11 -58.73
CA ARG A 187 45.78 -17.05 -58.31
C ARG A 187 45.55 -18.47 -58.87
N VAL A 188 44.30 -18.91 -58.99
CA VAL A 188 43.96 -20.19 -59.64
C VAL A 188 44.36 -20.15 -61.11
N LEU A 189 44.00 -19.08 -61.84
CA LEU A 189 44.36 -18.89 -63.25
C LEU A 189 45.88 -18.89 -63.48
N GLU A 190 46.65 -18.21 -62.63
CA GLU A 190 48.13 -18.23 -62.71
C GLU A 190 48.70 -19.64 -62.54
N LEU A 191 48.17 -20.42 -61.59
CA LEU A 191 48.62 -21.79 -61.35
C LEU A 191 48.23 -22.73 -62.50
N GLU A 192 47.09 -22.51 -63.14
CA GLU A 192 46.66 -23.23 -64.35
C GLU A 192 47.62 -22.98 -65.50
N ASP A 193 48.02 -21.73 -65.72
CA ASP A 193 48.99 -21.36 -66.77
C ASP A 193 50.38 -21.94 -66.51
N ASP A 194 50.88 -21.87 -65.28
CA ASP A 194 52.16 -22.45 -64.86
C ASP A 194 52.16 -23.98 -65.05
N LEU A 195 51.06 -24.66 -64.66
CA LEU A 195 50.87 -26.09 -64.85
C LEU A 195 50.88 -26.46 -66.33
N ASN A 196 50.17 -25.70 -67.17
CA ASN A 196 50.15 -25.90 -68.61
C ASN A 196 51.54 -25.70 -69.25
N ALA A 197 52.31 -24.71 -68.79
CA ALA A 197 53.68 -24.49 -69.25
C ALA A 197 54.63 -25.63 -68.86
N ALA A 198 54.50 -26.15 -67.64
CA ALA A 198 55.28 -27.30 -67.16
C ALA A 198 54.92 -28.58 -67.94
N ASN A 199 53.64 -28.83 -68.20
CA ASN A 199 53.16 -29.96 -69.02
C ASN A 199 53.74 -29.92 -70.45
N ARG A 200 53.82 -28.75 -71.07
CA ARG A 200 54.48 -28.60 -72.39
C ARG A 200 55.97 -28.93 -72.34
N LYS A 201 56.69 -28.46 -71.31
CA LYS A 201 58.12 -28.80 -71.13
C LYS A 201 58.35 -30.29 -70.92
N LEU A 202 57.44 -30.97 -70.21
CA LEU A 202 57.51 -32.42 -70.02
C LEU A 202 57.32 -33.15 -71.35
N LEU A 203 56.35 -32.74 -72.18
CA LEU A 203 56.15 -33.29 -73.52
C LEU A 203 57.40 -33.14 -74.40
N ASP A 204 57.99 -31.94 -74.45
CA ASP A 204 59.22 -31.69 -75.21
C ASP A 204 60.41 -32.54 -74.72
N ALA A 205 60.52 -32.77 -73.41
CA ALA A 205 61.56 -33.61 -72.83
C ALA A 205 61.33 -35.09 -73.14
N ASN A 206 60.07 -35.54 -73.18
CA ASN A 206 59.69 -36.89 -73.53
C ASN A 206 59.97 -37.20 -75.00
N GLU A 207 59.66 -36.27 -75.91
CA GLU A 207 59.99 -36.38 -77.34
C GLU A 207 61.52 -36.46 -77.55
N LYS A 208 62.30 -35.64 -76.82
CA LYS A 208 63.77 -35.72 -76.87
C LYS A 208 64.32 -37.05 -76.38
N LEU A 209 63.74 -37.62 -75.32
CA LEU A 209 64.13 -38.95 -74.82
C LEU A 209 63.89 -40.04 -75.88
N GLU A 210 62.76 -39.99 -76.58
CA GLU A 210 62.43 -40.91 -77.67
C GLU A 210 63.45 -40.81 -78.82
N VAL A 211 63.85 -39.60 -79.20
CA VAL A 211 64.90 -39.36 -80.22
C VAL A 211 66.26 -39.92 -79.76
N PHE A 212 66.61 -39.76 -78.47
CA PHE A 212 67.84 -40.33 -77.93
C PHE A 212 67.80 -41.86 -77.90
N GLU A 213 66.68 -42.49 -77.52
CA GLU A 213 66.49 -43.95 -77.59
C GLU A 213 66.65 -44.48 -79.03
N GLU A 214 66.02 -43.81 -80.00
CA GLU A 214 66.12 -44.19 -81.41
C GLU A 214 67.57 -44.06 -81.93
N ARG A 215 68.31 -43.05 -81.47
CA ARG A 215 69.71 -42.81 -81.82
C ARG A 215 70.66 -43.84 -81.17
N ILE A 216 70.41 -44.22 -79.92
CA ILE A 216 71.14 -45.30 -79.22
C ILE A 216 70.95 -46.62 -79.99
N LEU A 217 69.71 -46.96 -80.36
CA LEU A 217 69.38 -48.15 -81.14
C LEU A 217 70.12 -48.17 -82.49
N ARG A 218 70.18 -47.03 -83.19
CA ARG A 218 70.86 -46.91 -84.49
C ARG A 218 72.37 -47.08 -84.39
N CYS A 219 73.02 -46.47 -83.40
CA CYS A 219 74.45 -46.65 -83.15
C CYS A 219 74.79 -48.10 -82.76
N HIS A 220 73.87 -48.83 -82.13
CA HIS A 220 74.05 -50.23 -81.76
C HIS A 220 73.98 -51.19 -82.98
N CYS A 221 73.25 -50.83 -84.03
CA CYS A 221 73.22 -51.53 -85.31
C CYS A 221 74.52 -51.31 -86.11
N ASP A 222 75.01 -50.07 -86.21
CA ASP A 222 76.25 -49.72 -86.93
C ASP A 222 77.50 -50.41 -86.34
N TYR A 223 77.50 -50.67 -85.03
CA TYR A 223 78.57 -51.38 -84.30
C TYR A 223 78.79 -52.83 -84.80
N LYS A 224 77.77 -53.45 -85.43
CA LYS A 224 77.85 -54.81 -85.98
C LYS A 224 78.46 -54.86 -87.38
N GLU A 225 78.55 -53.74 -88.10
CA GLU A 225 78.95 -53.68 -89.51
C GLU A 225 80.37 -53.13 -89.75
N ASN A 226 80.92 -52.29 -88.85
CA ASN A 226 82.26 -51.70 -88.98
C ASN A 226 83.18 -51.99 -87.78
N GLY A 227 84.37 -52.54 -88.02
CA GLY A 227 85.32 -53.03 -87.01
C GLY A 227 86.10 -52.00 -86.18
N ASN A 228 85.58 -50.79 -85.94
CA ASN A 228 86.26 -49.72 -85.19
C ASN A 228 85.60 -49.46 -83.83
N GLY A 229 85.62 -50.45 -82.93
CA GLY A 229 84.82 -50.46 -81.70
C GLY A 229 85.07 -49.33 -80.70
N ALA A 230 86.27 -48.73 -80.65
CA ALA A 230 86.59 -47.71 -79.64
C ALA A 230 85.83 -46.38 -79.84
N ASP A 231 85.67 -45.92 -81.09
CA ASP A 231 85.01 -44.64 -81.41
C ASP A 231 83.49 -44.72 -81.35
N HIS A 232 82.92 -45.90 -81.64
CA HIS A 232 81.48 -46.11 -81.51
C HIS A 232 81.08 -46.26 -80.03
N ALA A 233 81.95 -46.83 -79.18
CA ALA A 233 81.70 -46.97 -77.74
C ALA A 233 81.70 -45.61 -77.01
N THR A 234 82.56 -44.67 -77.41
CA THR A 234 82.57 -43.30 -76.83
C THR A 234 81.31 -42.52 -77.20
N LYS A 235 80.88 -42.57 -78.47
CA LYS A 235 79.62 -41.94 -78.92
C LYS A 235 78.39 -42.48 -78.22
N ILE A 236 78.30 -43.81 -78.01
CA ILE A 236 77.19 -44.42 -77.28
C ILE A 236 77.18 -43.92 -75.82
N ARG A 237 78.33 -43.90 -75.16
CA ARG A 237 78.43 -43.39 -73.77
C ARG A 237 78.04 -41.92 -73.63
N ASP A 238 78.40 -41.08 -74.60
CA ASP A 238 78.03 -39.66 -74.59
C ASP A 238 76.52 -39.48 -74.80
N ILE A 239 75.91 -40.25 -75.72
CA ILE A 239 74.45 -40.27 -75.93
C ILE A 239 73.72 -40.82 -74.71
N ASP A 240 74.23 -41.88 -74.08
CA ASP A 240 73.67 -42.46 -72.85
C ASP A 240 73.76 -41.44 -71.69
N GLY A 241 74.84 -40.67 -71.61
CA GLY A 241 74.99 -39.57 -70.65
C GLY A 241 73.94 -38.46 -70.86
N GLU A 242 73.70 -38.07 -72.11
CA GLU A 242 72.65 -37.11 -72.48
C GLU A 242 71.23 -37.66 -72.22
N PHE A 243 71.02 -38.95 -72.47
CA PHE A 243 69.77 -39.67 -72.18
C PHE A 243 69.48 -39.72 -70.67
N VAL A 244 70.46 -40.07 -69.85
CA VAL A 244 70.30 -40.06 -68.39
C VAL A 244 70.02 -38.64 -67.87
N SER A 245 70.73 -37.63 -68.39
CA SER A 245 70.50 -36.24 -67.99
C SER A 245 69.11 -35.71 -68.38
N THR A 246 68.59 -36.10 -69.55
CA THR A 246 67.22 -35.74 -69.97
C THR A 246 66.16 -36.49 -69.19
N LYS A 247 66.42 -37.74 -68.80
CA LYS A 247 65.55 -38.53 -67.91
C LYS A 247 65.46 -37.95 -66.50
N GLU A 248 66.56 -37.49 -65.93
CA GLU A 248 66.55 -36.79 -64.64
C GLU A 248 65.75 -35.48 -64.73
N LYS A 249 65.90 -34.72 -65.83
CA LYS A 249 65.09 -33.50 -66.07
C LYS A 249 63.60 -33.84 -66.20
N LEU A 250 63.24 -34.90 -66.93
CA LEU A 250 61.86 -35.38 -67.04
C LEU A 250 61.29 -35.71 -65.65
N GLN A 251 62.04 -36.44 -64.82
CA GLN A 251 61.62 -36.75 -63.45
C GLN A 251 61.46 -35.48 -62.60
N SER A 252 62.36 -34.50 -62.72
CA SER A 252 62.23 -33.22 -62.02
C SER A 252 61.01 -32.41 -62.46
N SER A 253 60.70 -32.38 -63.76
CA SER A 253 59.50 -31.72 -64.30
C SER A 253 58.21 -32.44 -63.90
N GLN A 254 58.22 -33.77 -63.81
CA GLN A 254 57.08 -34.53 -63.29
C GLN A 254 56.79 -34.20 -61.82
N VAL A 255 57.84 -34.06 -60.99
CA VAL A 255 57.69 -33.63 -59.59
C VAL A 255 57.16 -32.19 -59.49
N GLU A 256 57.60 -31.31 -60.39
CA GLU A 256 57.12 -29.93 -60.48
C GLU A 256 55.62 -29.88 -60.85
N ILE A 257 55.18 -30.65 -61.84
CA ILE A 257 53.77 -30.80 -62.23
C ILE A 257 52.92 -31.28 -61.04
N ASN A 258 53.33 -32.38 -60.38
CA ASN A 258 52.61 -32.89 -59.22
C ASN A 258 52.51 -31.87 -58.06
N ASN A 259 53.50 -30.98 -57.93
CA ASN A 259 53.47 -29.90 -56.94
C ASN A 259 52.56 -28.74 -57.38
N LEU A 260 52.50 -28.41 -58.67
CA LEU A 260 51.60 -27.40 -59.22
C LEU A 260 50.14 -27.86 -59.16
N GLU A 261 49.86 -29.12 -59.49
CA GLU A 261 48.53 -29.74 -59.35
C GLU A 261 48.02 -29.65 -57.91
N ARG A 262 48.86 -29.99 -56.93
CA ARG A 262 48.49 -29.88 -55.50
C ARG A 262 48.18 -28.44 -55.09
N ARG A 263 49.01 -27.48 -55.54
CA ARG A 263 48.82 -26.06 -55.22
C ARG A 263 47.56 -25.49 -55.86
N LEU A 264 47.21 -25.96 -57.06
CA LEU A 264 46.01 -25.56 -57.77
C LEU A 264 44.75 -26.10 -57.08
N GLU A 265 44.79 -27.37 -56.65
CA GLU A 265 43.72 -27.97 -55.85
C GLU A 265 43.51 -27.20 -54.54
N ASP A 266 44.59 -26.93 -53.79
CA ASP A 266 44.52 -26.16 -52.55
C ASP A 266 43.94 -24.75 -52.77
N ALA A 267 44.33 -24.08 -53.87
CA ALA A 267 43.82 -22.75 -54.22
C ALA A 267 42.34 -22.77 -54.63
N ALA A 268 41.89 -23.80 -55.34
CA ALA A 268 40.49 -23.99 -55.71
C ALA A 268 39.60 -24.21 -54.49
N ILE A 269 40.03 -25.07 -53.55
CA ILE A 269 39.33 -25.32 -52.29
C ILE A 269 39.19 -24.03 -51.49
N LEU A 270 40.26 -23.24 -51.37
CA LEU A 270 40.23 -21.96 -50.65
C LEU A 270 39.30 -20.93 -51.30
N SER A 271 39.23 -20.89 -52.64
CA SER A 271 38.33 -20.00 -53.37
C SER A 271 36.85 -20.35 -53.16
N GLU A 272 36.52 -21.64 -53.15
CA GLU A 272 35.16 -22.12 -52.88
C GLU A 272 34.75 -21.87 -51.42
N GLU A 273 35.66 -22.11 -50.47
CA GLU A 273 35.41 -21.83 -49.05
C GLU A 273 35.21 -20.33 -48.79
N HIS A 274 36.01 -19.47 -49.43
CA HIS A 274 35.82 -18.01 -49.35
C HIS A 274 34.42 -17.61 -49.85
N SER A 275 34.00 -18.13 -51.01
CA SER A 275 32.68 -17.84 -51.59
C SER A 275 31.53 -18.28 -50.66
N ARG A 276 31.68 -19.44 -50.01
CA ARG A 276 30.70 -19.93 -49.03
C ARG A 276 30.62 -19.03 -47.79
N LEU A 277 31.76 -18.60 -47.26
CA LEU A 277 31.82 -17.71 -46.10
C LEU A 277 31.24 -16.33 -46.42
N LEU A 278 31.48 -15.82 -47.63
CA LEU A 278 30.92 -14.57 -48.11
C LEU A 278 29.39 -14.58 -48.08
N GLU A 279 28.78 -15.64 -48.61
CA GLU A 279 27.32 -15.79 -48.62
C GLU A 279 26.74 -15.92 -47.19
N GLN A 280 27.43 -16.64 -46.30
CA GLN A 280 27.05 -16.71 -44.89
C GLN A 280 27.12 -15.34 -44.21
N ASN A 281 28.18 -14.56 -44.47
CA ASN A 281 28.32 -13.21 -43.93
C ASN A 281 27.20 -12.29 -44.42
N LYS A 282 26.84 -12.34 -45.72
CA LYS A 282 25.69 -11.60 -46.27
C LYS A 282 24.38 -11.98 -45.58
N GLY A 283 24.16 -13.27 -45.32
CA GLY A 283 22.99 -13.74 -44.56
C GLY A 283 22.95 -13.21 -43.12
N LEU A 284 24.08 -13.25 -42.43
CA LEU A 284 24.22 -12.72 -41.07
C LEU A 284 24.04 -11.20 -41.02
N GLU A 285 24.56 -10.46 -41.99
CA GLU A 285 24.38 -9.01 -42.11
C GLU A 285 22.91 -8.66 -42.28
N ALA A 286 22.17 -9.39 -43.14
CA ALA A 286 20.74 -9.21 -43.31
C ALA A 286 19.96 -9.48 -42.00
N GLU A 287 20.33 -10.53 -41.26
CA GLU A 287 19.73 -10.83 -39.94
C GLU A 287 20.03 -9.72 -38.92
N ILE A 288 21.25 -9.20 -38.89
CA ILE A 288 21.64 -8.07 -38.03
C ILE A 288 20.79 -6.83 -38.35
N VAL A 289 20.56 -6.52 -39.63
CA VAL A 289 19.71 -5.39 -40.03
C VAL A 289 18.27 -5.61 -39.58
N SER A 290 17.71 -6.79 -39.82
CA SER A 290 16.34 -7.15 -39.38
C SER A 290 16.19 -7.03 -37.86
N LEU A 291 17.13 -7.57 -37.08
CA LEU A 291 17.10 -7.49 -35.62
C LEU A 291 17.23 -6.04 -35.11
N LYS A 292 18.03 -5.20 -35.79
CA LYS A 292 18.11 -3.76 -35.48
C LYS A 292 16.77 -3.05 -35.73
N GLU A 293 16.08 -3.36 -36.82
CA GLU A 293 14.75 -2.81 -37.11
C GLU A 293 13.68 -3.26 -36.10
N GLU A 294 13.72 -4.53 -35.68
CA GLU A 294 12.86 -5.02 -34.62
C GLU A 294 13.14 -4.32 -33.28
N MET A 295 14.42 -4.14 -32.94
CA MET A 295 14.84 -3.46 -31.72
C MET A 295 14.38 -2.00 -31.70
N THR A 296 14.54 -1.28 -32.81
CA THR A 296 14.09 0.12 -32.94
C THR A 296 12.57 0.22 -32.90
N SER A 297 11.86 -0.72 -33.52
CA SER A 297 10.39 -0.81 -33.47
C SER A 297 9.88 -1.10 -32.05
N ALA A 298 10.52 -2.02 -31.34
CA ALA A 298 10.22 -2.32 -29.94
C ALA A 298 10.49 -1.10 -29.05
N ARG A 299 11.62 -0.41 -29.26
CA ARG A 299 11.96 0.81 -28.53
C ARG A 299 10.92 1.92 -28.74
N ARG A 300 10.44 2.10 -29.98
CA ARG A 300 9.36 3.05 -30.29
C ARG A 300 8.08 2.71 -29.53
N ARG A 301 7.64 1.45 -29.57
CA ARG A 301 6.44 0.98 -28.83
C ARG A 301 6.55 1.20 -27.31
N PHE A 302 7.72 0.98 -26.72
CA PHE A 302 7.91 1.26 -25.30
C PHE A 302 7.86 2.76 -25.00
N ASN A 303 8.45 3.59 -25.86
CA ASN A 303 8.43 5.04 -25.70
C ASN A 303 7.01 5.61 -25.82
N ASP A 304 6.19 5.08 -26.73
CA ASP A 304 4.79 5.45 -26.88
C ASP A 304 4.00 5.11 -25.61
N LYS A 305 4.17 3.90 -25.06
CA LYS A 305 3.53 3.48 -23.79
C LYS A 305 3.96 4.34 -22.60
N ILE A 306 5.23 4.72 -22.53
CA ILE A 306 5.73 5.63 -21.49
C ILE A 306 5.03 6.98 -21.64
N SER A 307 4.92 7.51 -22.86
CA SER A 307 4.26 8.79 -23.14
C SER A 307 2.76 8.77 -22.78
N GLU A 308 2.07 7.67 -23.09
CA GLU A 308 0.66 7.44 -22.70
C GLU A 308 0.53 7.41 -21.17
N SER A 309 1.42 6.67 -20.49
CA SER A 309 1.42 6.57 -19.02
C SER A 309 1.71 7.93 -18.37
N ASP A 310 2.65 8.71 -18.92
CA ASP A 310 2.96 10.06 -18.45
C ASP A 310 1.79 11.03 -18.63
N ALA A 311 1.03 10.89 -19.71
CA ALA A 311 -0.19 11.67 -19.94
C ALA A 311 -1.28 11.31 -18.91
N GLU A 312 -1.52 10.02 -18.66
CA GLU A 312 -2.47 9.54 -17.63
C GLU A 312 -2.07 10.02 -16.23
N ILE A 313 -0.79 9.92 -15.87
CA ILE A 313 -0.28 10.43 -14.58
C ILE A 313 -0.52 11.93 -14.47
N SER A 314 -0.32 12.68 -15.55
CA SER A 314 -0.56 14.13 -15.57
C SER A 314 -2.03 14.47 -15.37
N GLN A 315 -2.94 13.69 -15.98
CA GLN A 315 -4.37 13.83 -15.77
C GLN A 315 -4.76 13.56 -14.31
N TYR A 316 -4.31 12.45 -13.72
CA TYR A 316 -4.61 12.15 -12.32
C TYR A 316 -4.04 13.20 -11.35
N ARG A 317 -2.86 13.75 -11.65
CA ARG A 317 -2.29 14.87 -10.87
C ARG A 317 -3.16 16.12 -10.94
N GLN A 318 -3.71 16.44 -12.11
CA GLN A 318 -4.62 17.57 -12.28
C GLN A 318 -5.94 17.34 -11.54
N GLU A 319 -6.55 16.16 -11.68
CA GLU A 319 -7.78 15.80 -10.96
C GLU A 319 -7.58 15.89 -9.45
N LEU A 320 -6.46 15.37 -8.93
CA LEU A 320 -6.11 15.46 -7.52
C LEU A 320 -5.95 16.90 -7.04
N ALA A 321 -5.34 17.77 -7.85
CA ALA A 321 -5.19 19.19 -7.53
C ALA A 321 -6.55 19.89 -7.45
N THR A 322 -7.44 19.66 -8.43
CA THR A 322 -8.78 20.26 -8.42
C THR A 322 -9.64 19.75 -7.27
N ALA A 323 -9.55 18.46 -6.93
CA ALA A 323 -10.25 17.89 -5.78
C ALA A 323 -9.74 18.47 -4.46
N SER A 324 -8.42 18.65 -4.33
CA SER A 324 -7.80 19.27 -3.15
C SER A 324 -8.22 20.73 -2.98
N GLU A 325 -8.32 21.49 -4.07
CA GLU A 325 -8.80 22.87 -4.05
C GLU A 325 -10.28 22.96 -3.62
N LYS A 326 -11.16 22.10 -4.17
CA LYS A 326 -12.56 22.00 -3.74
C LYS A 326 -12.68 21.68 -2.26
N LEU A 327 -11.90 20.72 -1.77
CA LEU A 327 -11.89 20.35 -0.35
C LEU A 327 -11.41 21.50 0.53
N LEU A 328 -10.45 22.31 0.07
CA LEU A 328 -10.02 23.51 0.78
C LEU A 328 -11.13 24.57 0.82
N GLN A 329 -11.85 24.77 -0.28
CA GLN A 329 -13.00 25.67 -0.34
C GLN A 329 -14.11 25.23 0.62
N GLU A 330 -14.52 23.96 0.58
CA GLU A 330 -15.51 23.39 1.51
C GLU A 330 -15.05 23.49 2.97
N LYS A 331 -13.76 23.26 3.25
CA LYS A 331 -13.21 23.45 4.59
C LYS A 331 -13.35 24.90 5.06
N SER A 332 -13.13 25.86 4.17
CA SER A 332 -13.25 27.28 4.48
C SER A 332 -14.71 27.68 4.75
N THR A 333 -15.66 27.21 3.93
CA THR A 333 -17.09 27.47 4.12
C THR A 333 -17.59 26.84 5.42
N ASN A 334 -17.27 25.56 5.66
CA ASN A 334 -17.63 24.87 6.89
C ASN A 334 -17.04 25.55 8.13
N SER A 335 -15.80 26.05 8.05
CA SER A 335 -15.18 26.82 9.13
C SER A 335 -15.98 28.09 9.46
N THR A 336 -16.45 28.82 8.44
CA THR A 336 -17.29 30.01 8.67
C THR A 336 -18.66 29.67 9.25
N GLU A 337 -19.27 28.56 8.83
CA GLU A 337 -20.55 28.10 9.37
C GLU A 337 -20.43 27.64 10.82
N VAL A 338 -19.38 26.90 11.15
CA VAL A 338 -19.04 26.52 12.54
C VAL A 338 -18.86 27.77 13.40
N GLY A 339 -18.16 28.80 12.91
CA GLY A 339 -18.03 30.08 13.61
C GLY A 339 -19.38 30.76 13.87
N LYS A 340 -20.28 30.79 12.88
CA LYS A 340 -21.65 31.32 13.05
C LYS A 340 -22.45 30.52 14.08
N LEU A 341 -22.39 29.19 14.04
CA LEU A 341 -23.08 28.32 14.99
C LEU A 341 -22.53 28.47 16.41
N GLN A 342 -21.22 28.62 16.57
CA GLN A 342 -20.58 28.90 17.87
C GLN A 342 -21.07 30.23 18.45
N GLU A 343 -21.15 31.28 17.63
CA GLU A 343 -21.65 32.58 18.08
C GLU A 343 -23.14 32.53 18.45
N MET A 344 -23.96 31.85 17.65
CA MET A 344 -25.36 31.63 18.02
C MET A 344 -25.51 30.86 19.33
N ASN A 345 -24.74 29.78 19.52
CA ASN A 345 -24.73 29.02 20.77
C ASN A 345 -24.32 29.91 21.96
N ARG A 346 -23.31 30.76 21.79
CA ARG A 346 -22.88 31.72 22.82
C ARG A 346 -24.02 32.66 23.20
N ILE A 347 -24.71 33.23 22.21
CA ILE A 347 -25.86 34.13 22.42
C ILE A 347 -27.01 33.40 23.12
N THR A 348 -27.34 32.18 22.69
CA THR A 348 -28.43 31.41 23.30
C THR A 348 -28.11 31.03 24.74
N SER A 349 -26.87 30.68 25.06
CA SER A 349 -26.45 30.39 26.43
C SER A 349 -26.57 31.62 27.33
N LEU A 350 -26.16 32.81 26.87
CA LEU A 350 -26.34 34.05 27.64
C LEU A 350 -27.81 34.39 27.87
N LYS A 351 -28.67 34.18 26.87
CA LYS A 351 -30.12 34.37 27.03
C LYS A 351 -30.70 33.39 28.04
N LEU A 352 -30.25 32.13 28.01
CA LEU A 352 -30.70 31.10 28.95
C LEU A 352 -30.28 31.43 30.38
N GLU A 353 -29.06 31.90 30.58
CA GLU A 353 -28.55 32.35 31.88
C GLU A 353 -29.39 33.52 32.41
N LYS A 354 -29.64 34.55 31.60
CA LYS A 354 -30.50 35.67 31.99
C LYS A 354 -31.91 35.22 32.38
N VAL A 355 -32.53 34.32 31.60
CA VAL A 355 -33.86 33.77 31.93
C VAL A 355 -33.80 32.94 33.21
N SER A 356 -32.70 32.23 33.48
CA SER A 356 -32.51 31.49 34.72
C SER A 356 -32.40 32.42 35.94
N GLU A 357 -31.73 33.56 35.81
CA GLU A 357 -31.65 34.59 36.85
C GLU A 357 -33.03 35.23 37.10
N GLU A 358 -33.72 35.64 36.03
CA GLU A 358 -35.07 36.20 36.11
C GLU A 358 -36.04 35.19 36.77
N LYS A 359 -35.92 33.90 36.45
CA LYS A 359 -36.69 32.83 37.08
C LYS A 359 -36.42 32.73 38.58
N SER A 360 -35.14 32.73 39.01
CA SER A 360 -34.78 32.67 40.42
C SER A 360 -35.36 33.84 41.20
N LEU A 361 -35.29 35.06 40.65
CA LEU A 361 -35.86 36.26 41.28
C LEU A 361 -37.38 36.15 41.46
N VAL A 362 -38.07 35.64 40.44
CA VAL A 362 -39.52 35.42 40.52
C VAL A 362 -39.86 34.32 41.53
N GLU A 363 -39.09 33.23 41.60
CA GLU A 363 -39.27 32.18 42.61
C GLU A 363 -39.11 32.74 44.03
N ASP A 364 -38.12 33.60 44.28
CA ASP A 364 -37.93 34.27 45.57
C ASP A 364 -39.12 35.19 45.91
N GLN A 365 -39.60 35.98 44.94
CA GLN A 365 -40.78 36.84 45.12
C GLN A 365 -42.05 36.05 45.41
N VAL A 366 -42.27 34.91 44.74
CA VAL A 366 -43.41 34.03 45.01
C VAL A 366 -43.34 33.51 46.44
N LYS A 367 -42.16 33.09 46.90
CA LYS A 367 -41.96 32.61 48.27
C LYS A 367 -42.25 33.68 49.31
N GLU A 368 -41.79 34.92 49.11
CA GLU A 368 -42.11 36.04 50.00
C GLU A 368 -43.63 36.31 50.07
N LEU A 369 -44.32 36.27 48.91
CA LEU A 369 -45.78 36.44 48.87
C LEU A 369 -46.53 35.30 49.55
N GLU A 370 -46.06 34.05 49.42
CA GLU A 370 -46.62 32.90 50.12
C GLU A 370 -46.48 33.04 51.64
N GLU A 371 -45.31 33.46 52.13
CA GLU A 371 -45.06 33.73 53.54
C GLU A 371 -45.95 34.86 54.07
N ALA A 372 -46.06 35.98 53.33
CA ALA A 372 -46.93 37.10 53.68
C ALA A 372 -48.42 36.70 53.69
N ASN A 373 -48.85 35.86 52.74
CA ASN A 373 -50.22 35.36 52.70
C ASN A 373 -50.51 34.41 53.86
N ALA A 374 -49.57 33.55 54.23
CA ALA A 374 -49.69 32.68 55.41
C ALA A 374 -49.77 33.49 56.72
N GLU A 375 -49.02 34.59 56.82
CA GLU A 375 -49.09 35.54 57.93
C GLU A 375 -50.46 36.23 58.02
N ALA A 376 -50.94 36.78 56.90
CA ALA A 376 -52.26 37.43 56.82
C ALA A 376 -53.39 36.46 57.17
N GLU A 377 -53.31 35.21 56.71
CA GLU A 377 -54.28 34.18 57.02
C GLU A 377 -54.29 33.81 58.52
N ARG A 378 -53.12 33.78 59.17
CA ARG A 378 -53.04 33.58 60.63
C ARG A 378 -53.68 34.75 61.39
N GLN A 379 -53.37 35.98 61.01
CA GLN A 379 -53.99 37.18 61.61
C GLN A 379 -55.50 37.19 61.39
N ARG A 380 -55.98 36.77 60.22
CA ARG A 380 -57.40 36.61 59.94
C ARG A 380 -58.04 35.60 60.90
N GLN A 381 -57.40 34.46 61.14
CA GLN A 381 -57.88 33.45 62.09
C GLN A 381 -57.92 33.98 63.53
N GLU A 382 -56.90 34.72 63.96
CA GLU A 382 -56.87 35.36 65.28
C GLU A 382 -58.01 36.38 65.45
N LEU A 383 -58.27 37.21 64.44
CA LEU A 383 -59.37 38.17 64.45
C LEU A 383 -60.74 37.48 64.48
N VAL A 384 -60.91 36.40 63.72
CA VAL A 384 -62.15 35.60 63.75
C VAL A 384 -62.36 35.03 65.15
N HIS A 385 -61.34 34.44 65.76
CA HIS A 385 -61.42 33.91 67.12
C HIS A 385 -61.74 35.01 68.15
N ALA A 386 -61.10 36.18 68.06
CA ALA A 386 -61.39 37.31 68.93
C ALA A 386 -62.85 37.82 68.75
N ALA A 387 -63.37 37.83 67.52
CA ALA A 387 -64.76 38.20 67.24
C ALA A 387 -65.75 37.18 67.84
N GLU A 388 -65.43 35.88 67.79
CA GLU A 388 -66.20 34.83 68.44
C GLU A 388 -66.25 35.02 69.97
N MET A 389 -65.09 35.23 70.61
CA MET A 389 -65.01 35.50 72.06
C MET A 389 -65.83 36.73 72.48
N LEU A 390 -65.74 37.82 71.71
CA LEU A 390 -66.55 39.03 71.97
C LEU A 390 -68.05 38.77 71.79
N SER A 391 -68.44 37.93 70.83
CA SER A 391 -69.84 37.55 70.66
C SER A 391 -70.33 36.72 71.84
N GLU A 392 -69.54 35.77 72.34
CA GLU A 392 -69.86 34.98 73.54
C GLU A 392 -70.02 35.87 74.78
N ASP A 393 -69.08 36.79 74.98
CA ASP A 393 -69.12 37.78 76.07
C ASP A 393 -70.37 38.66 75.97
N LYS A 394 -70.70 39.13 74.75
CA LYS A 394 -71.92 39.89 74.50
C LYS A 394 -73.16 39.09 74.87
N PHE A 395 -73.28 37.83 74.43
CA PHE A 395 -74.41 36.97 74.80
C PHE A 395 -74.50 36.75 76.31
N ARG A 396 -73.36 36.57 76.99
CA ARG A 396 -73.30 36.44 78.45
C ARG A 396 -73.83 37.70 79.14
N HIS A 397 -73.37 38.88 78.73
CA HIS A 397 -73.83 40.14 79.29
C HIS A 397 -75.30 40.44 78.97
N GLU A 398 -75.78 40.10 77.77
CA GLU A 398 -77.19 40.19 77.43
C GLU A 398 -78.06 39.30 78.33
N ALA A 399 -77.62 38.08 78.61
CA ALA A 399 -78.29 37.19 79.55
C ALA A 399 -78.29 37.76 80.99
N GLU A 400 -77.15 38.28 81.47
CA GLU A 400 -77.06 38.95 82.78
C GLU A 400 -78.03 40.15 82.85
N ILE A 401 -78.07 40.99 81.83
CA ILE A 401 -78.99 42.13 81.76
C ILE A 401 -80.44 41.66 81.86
N LEU A 402 -80.83 40.60 81.15
CA LEU A 402 -82.18 40.03 81.23
C LEU A 402 -82.50 39.53 82.64
N THR A 403 -81.57 38.83 83.31
CA THR A 403 -81.78 38.38 84.70
C THR A 403 -81.93 39.55 85.67
N MET A 404 -81.13 40.61 85.52
CA MET A 404 -81.24 41.82 86.33
C MET A 404 -82.56 42.55 86.07
N GLN A 405 -82.98 42.69 84.81
CA GLN A 405 -84.27 43.27 84.45
C GLN A 405 -85.42 42.50 85.09
N GLN A 406 -85.38 41.17 85.06
CA GLN A 406 -86.38 40.34 85.73
C GLN A 406 -86.39 40.56 87.25
N SER A 407 -85.22 40.64 87.88
CA SER A 407 -85.13 40.94 89.31
C SER A 407 -85.68 42.33 89.68
N ILE A 408 -85.48 43.34 88.82
CA ILE A 408 -86.05 44.68 88.99
C ILE A 408 -87.58 44.60 88.90
N GLU A 409 -88.10 43.87 87.92
CA GLU A 409 -89.55 43.68 87.76
C GLU A 409 -90.16 42.98 88.97
N ASP A 410 -89.51 41.96 89.53
CA ASP A 410 -89.94 41.27 90.74
C ASP A 410 -89.89 42.15 92.00
N LEU A 411 -88.99 43.14 92.05
CA LEU A 411 -88.85 44.09 93.15
C LEU A 411 -89.83 45.28 93.07
N LYS A 412 -90.28 45.68 91.87
CA LYS A 412 -91.28 46.76 91.68
C LYS A 412 -92.55 46.59 92.51
N PRO A 413 -93.26 45.45 92.52
CA PRO A 413 -94.49 45.31 93.31
C PRO A 413 -94.22 45.36 94.82
N LYS A 414 -93.04 44.90 95.27
CA LYS A 414 -92.62 45.03 96.67
C LYS A 414 -92.41 46.50 97.05
N LEU A 415 -91.74 47.27 96.19
CA LEU A 415 -91.56 48.70 96.40
C LEU A 415 -92.89 49.45 96.40
N GLU A 416 -93.80 49.13 95.48
CA GLU A 416 -95.16 49.69 95.48
C GLU A 416 -95.94 49.32 96.74
N SER A 417 -95.82 48.08 97.23
CA SER A 417 -96.41 47.67 98.50
C SER A 417 -95.92 48.55 99.65
N ILE A 418 -94.60 48.70 99.77
CA ILE A 418 -93.98 49.56 100.79
C ILE A 418 -94.42 51.03 100.61
N ALA A 419 -94.56 51.52 99.38
CA ALA A 419 -95.03 52.88 99.11
C ALA A 419 -96.50 53.09 99.51
N ARG A 420 -97.37 52.08 99.30
CA ARG A 420 -98.76 52.07 99.78
C ARG A 420 -98.79 52.06 101.30
N GLU A 421 -98.03 51.17 101.94
CA GLU A 421 -97.89 51.12 103.40
C GLU A 421 -97.41 52.46 103.98
N LYS A 422 -96.37 53.06 103.38
CA LYS A 422 -95.88 54.39 103.75
C LYS A 422 -96.94 55.47 103.62
N SER A 423 -97.78 55.43 102.58
CA SER A 423 -98.87 56.39 102.38
C SER A 423 -99.99 56.20 103.40
N LEU A 424 -100.35 54.96 103.73
CA LEU A 424 -101.29 54.65 104.80
C LEU A 424 -100.77 55.15 106.16
N LEU A 425 -99.49 54.91 106.46
CA LEU A 425 -98.82 55.44 107.64
C LEU A 425 -98.85 56.97 107.68
N LYS A 426 -98.55 57.66 106.57
CA LYS A 426 -98.66 59.12 106.49
C LYS A 426 -100.07 59.62 106.75
N LEU A 427 -101.09 58.95 106.18
CA LEU A 427 -102.49 59.30 106.40
C LEU A 427 -102.87 59.11 107.87
N TRP A 428 -102.40 58.00 108.46
CA TRP A 428 -102.60 57.69 109.87
C TRP A 428 -101.93 58.72 110.78
N PHE A 429 -100.69 59.14 110.48
CA PHE A 429 -100.02 60.24 111.18
C PHE A 429 -100.78 61.57 111.03
N ALA A 430 -101.29 61.89 109.84
CA ALA A 430 -102.07 63.12 109.62
C ALA A 430 -103.43 63.09 110.34
N ASP A 431 -104.09 61.92 110.41
CA ASP A 431 -105.30 61.73 111.23
C ASP A 431 -104.99 61.87 112.71
N LEU A 432 -103.87 61.32 113.18
CA LEU A 432 -103.35 61.48 114.53
C LEU A 432 -103.08 62.94 114.87
N GLU A 433 -102.39 63.67 113.99
CA GLU A 433 -102.18 65.12 114.12
C GLU A 433 -103.52 65.84 114.22
N ARG A 434 -104.51 65.51 113.37
CA ARG A 434 -105.85 66.12 113.41
C ARG A 434 -106.60 65.81 114.71
N VAL A 435 -106.45 64.60 115.26
CA VAL A 435 -107.02 64.21 116.56
C VAL A 435 -106.32 64.96 117.70
N VAL A 436 -105.00 65.13 117.63
CA VAL A 436 -104.23 65.94 118.59
C VAL A 436 -104.64 67.41 118.50
N GLU A 437 -104.84 67.96 117.29
CA GLU A 437 -105.34 69.33 117.07
C GLU A 437 -106.77 69.49 117.62
N ARG A 438 -107.66 68.51 117.40
CA ARG A 438 -109.00 68.51 117.99
C ARG A 438 -108.97 68.40 119.52
N GLY A 439 -108.07 67.59 120.06
CA GLY A 439 -107.81 67.52 121.50
C GLY A 439 -107.35 68.86 122.08
N ARG A 440 -106.57 69.65 121.33
CA ARG A 440 -106.21 71.03 121.69
C ARG A 440 -107.41 71.98 121.62
N SER A 441 -108.30 71.83 120.63
CA SER A 441 -109.49 72.69 120.46
C SER A 441 -110.63 72.44 121.46
N VAL A 442 -110.71 71.25 122.08
CA VAL A 442 -111.74 70.91 123.09
C VAL A 442 -111.35 71.39 124.50
N VAL A 443 -110.13 71.90 124.69
CA VAL A 443 -109.63 72.37 126.00
C VAL A 443 -109.43 73.90 126.04
N ILE A 444 -110.00 74.65 125.09
CA ILE A 444 -110.02 76.12 125.16
C ILE A 444 -111.44 76.67 124.86
N PRO A 445 -112.20 77.11 125.89
CA PRO A 445 -113.38 77.94 125.72
C PRO A 445 -112.99 79.40 125.40
N PRO A 446 -113.92 80.22 124.89
CA PRO A 446 -113.61 81.50 124.26
C PRO A 446 -113.22 82.58 125.27
N GLU A 447 -112.17 83.34 124.91
CA GLU A 447 -112.06 84.80 125.08
C GLU A 447 -111.57 85.41 123.76
#